data_AF-A0A0H5NJN4-F1
#
_entry.id   AF-A0A0H5NJN4-F1
#
_cell.length_a   1.000
_cell.length_b   1.000
_cell.length_c   1.000
_cell.angle_alpha   90.00
_cell.angle_beta   90.00
_cell.angle_gamma   90.00
#
_symmetry.space_group_name_H-M   'P 1'
#
loop_
_entity.id
_entity.type
_entity.pdbx_description
1 polymer ?
#
loop_
_entity_poly.entity_id
_entity_poly.type
_entity_poly.pdbx_seq_one_letter_code
_entity_poly.pdbx_strand_id
1 'polypeptide(L)'
;MDTLKLDPAAIAAYTAIADTVSEQLADAAAASAGAVDQARLEADLGLLGAGFAARFTAAVAEHTQALTTAGQLVAAYGRVLRDYDSAMRTGDAETAAALDKAGEELA
;
A
#
# COMPACT_ATOMS: atom_id res chain seq x y z
N MET A 1 21.52 -4.69 -19.03
CA MET A 1 20.31 -5.00 -18.26
C MET A 1 19.15 -4.67 -19.16
N ASP A 2 18.44 -5.69 -19.65
CA ASP A 2 17.19 -5.49 -20.39
C ASP A 2 16.28 -4.65 -19.51
N THR A 3 15.99 -3.42 -19.95
CA THR A 3 14.96 -2.59 -19.35
C THR A 3 13.66 -3.37 -19.51
N LEU A 4 13.20 -3.95 -18.39
CA LEU A 4 11.90 -4.60 -18.29
C LEU A 4 10.87 -3.61 -18.85
N LYS A 5 10.43 -3.82 -20.09
CA LYS A 5 9.34 -3.05 -20.71
C LYS A 5 8.08 -3.46 -19.96
N LEU A 6 7.84 -2.79 -18.83
CA LEU A 6 6.64 -3.00 -18.03
C LEU A 6 5.46 -2.47 -18.84
N ASP A 7 4.55 -3.37 -19.19
CA ASP A 7 3.31 -3.03 -19.88
C ASP A 7 2.50 -2.05 -19.01
N PRO A 8 2.10 -0.87 -19.52
CA PRO A 8 1.28 0.10 -18.79
C PRO A 8 -0.02 -0.49 -18.22
N ALA A 9 -0.63 -1.48 -18.89
CA ALA A 9 -1.79 -2.20 -18.38
C ALA A 9 -1.44 -3.07 -17.16
N ALA A 10 -0.26 -3.68 -17.16
CA ALA A 10 0.23 -4.45 -16.02
C ALA A 10 0.58 -3.53 -14.84
N ILE A 11 1.19 -2.36 -15.08
CA ILE A 11 1.44 -1.35 -14.04
C ILE A 11 0.12 -0.91 -13.40
N ALA A 12 -0.88 -0.55 -14.20
CA ALA A 12 -2.20 -0.16 -13.69
C ALA A 12 -2.85 -1.27 -12.84
N ALA A 13 -2.76 -2.53 -13.28
CA ALA A 13 -3.28 -3.67 -12.52
C ALA A 13 -2.54 -3.87 -11.19
N TYR A 14 -1.20 -3.82 -11.18
CA TYR A 14 -0.41 -3.96 -9.96
C TYR A 14 -0.63 -2.80 -8.98
N THR A 15 -0.79 -1.58 -9.47
CA THR A 15 -1.13 -0.42 -8.65
C THR A 15 -2.52 -0.59 -8.01
N ALA A 16 -3.53 -1.02 -8.77
CA ALA A 16 -4.87 -1.24 -8.24
C ALA A 16 -4.90 -2.35 -7.17
N ILE A 17 -4.15 -3.44 -7.40
CA ILE A 17 -3.98 -4.51 -6.41
C ILE A 17 -3.28 -3.99 -5.16
N ALA A 18 -2.22 -3.19 -5.31
CA ALA A 18 -1.51 -2.60 -4.19
C ALA A 18 -2.42 -1.70 -3.35
N ASP A 19 -3.17 -0.79 -3.98
CA ASP A 19 -4.10 0.10 -3.29
C ASP A 19 -5.18 -0.70 -2.54
N THR A 20 -5.76 -1.74 -3.18
CA THR A 20 -6.77 -2.62 -2.55
C THR A 20 -6.21 -3.37 -1.34
N VAL A 21 -4.99 -3.93 -1.45
CA VAL A 21 -4.36 -4.67 -0.35
C VAL A 21 -4.00 -3.74 0.81
N SER A 22 -3.49 -2.54 0.52
CA SER A 22 -3.21 -1.52 1.54
C SER A 22 -4.48 -1.12 2.31
N GLU A 23 -5.60 -0.95 1.61
CA GLU A 23 -6.89 -0.61 2.23
C GLU A 23 -7.42 -1.76 3.10
N GLN A 24 -7.38 -3.00 2.60
CA GLN A 24 -7.77 -4.18 3.39
C GLN A 24 -6.94 -4.34 4.68
N LEU A 25 -5.64 -4.06 4.62
CA LEU A 25 -4.76 -4.12 5.78
C LEU A 25 -5.09 -3.01 6.80
N ALA A 26 -5.44 -1.82 6.33
CA ALA A 26 -5.88 -0.73 7.19
C ALA A 26 -7.23 -1.05 7.87
N ASP A 27 -8.18 -1.62 7.13
CA ASP A 27 -9.48 -2.05 7.67
C ASP A 27 -9.32 -3.16 8.71
N ALA A 28 -8.45 -4.15 8.44
CA ALA A 28 -8.15 -5.21 9.38
C ALA A 28 -7.50 -4.68 10.67
N ALA A 29 -6.59 -3.70 10.55
CA ALA A 29 -5.97 -3.02 11.67
C ALA A 29 -7.02 -2.24 12.50
N ALA A 30 -7.93 -1.51 11.86
CA ALA A 30 -8.99 -0.76 12.52
C ALA A 30 -10.00 -1.68 13.23
N ALA A 31 -10.40 -2.77 12.58
CA ALA A 31 -11.28 -3.77 13.16
C ALA A 31 -10.65 -4.44 14.40
N SER A 32 -9.34 -4.75 14.33
CA SER A 32 -8.60 -5.35 15.44
C SER A 32 -8.49 -4.40 16.63
N ALA A 33 -8.20 -3.12 16.38
CA ALA A 33 -8.14 -2.10 17.43
C ALA A 33 -9.51 -1.85 18.08
N GLY A 34 -10.59 -1.84 17.29
CA GLY A 34 -11.95 -1.64 17.78
C GLY A 34 -12.55 -2.84 18.53
N ALA A 35 -12.00 -4.04 18.33
CA ALA A 35 -12.48 -5.27 18.98
C ALA A 35 -11.97 -5.45 20.42
N VAL A 36 -10.96 -4.68 20.85
CA VAL A 36 -10.37 -4.82 22.20
C VAL A 36 -10.93 -3.77 23.14
N ASP A 37 -11.78 -4.22 24.07
CA ASP A 37 -12.21 -3.42 25.23
C ASP A 37 -11.47 -3.93 26.48
N GLN A 38 -10.38 -3.25 26.83
CA GLN A 38 -9.55 -3.63 27.96
C GLN A 38 -10.33 -3.57 29.29
N ALA A 39 -11.16 -2.54 29.48
CA ALA A 39 -11.93 -2.37 30.72
C ALA A 39 -12.95 -3.50 30.91
N ARG A 40 -13.58 -3.93 29.81
CA ARG A 40 -14.48 -5.08 29.81
C ARG A 40 -13.74 -6.39 30.04
N LEU A 41 -12.57 -6.59 29.42
CA LEU A 41 -11.73 -7.78 29.66
C LEU A 41 -11.27 -7.87 31.11
N GLU A 42 -10.89 -6.76 31.73
CA GLU A 42 -10.53 -6.69 33.15
C GLU A 42 -11.72 -6.99 34.07
N ALA A 43 -12.91 -6.47 33.74
CA ALA A 43 -14.14 -6.72 34.49
C ALA A 43 -14.62 -8.18 34.39
N ASP A 44 -14.58 -8.77 33.20
CA ASP A 44 -15.10 -10.13 32.95
C ASP A 44 -14.18 -11.23 33.50
N LEU A 45 -12.87 -10.96 33.60
CA LEU A 45 -11.85 -11.95 33.97
C LEU A 45 -11.22 -11.72 35.36
N GLY A 46 -11.57 -10.62 36.04
CA GLY A 46 -11.13 -10.32 37.41
C GLY A 46 -9.60 -10.21 37.57
N LEU A 47 -9.06 -10.70 38.68
CA LEU A 47 -7.62 -10.54 39.02
C LEU A 47 -6.67 -11.25 38.02
N LEU A 48 -7.12 -12.37 37.42
CA LEU A 48 -6.42 -13.06 36.32
C LEU A 48 -6.60 -12.33 34.98
N GLY A 49 -7.71 -11.58 34.87
CA GLY A 49 -8.07 -10.73 33.75
C GLY A 49 -7.13 -9.59 33.49
N ALA A 50 -6.62 -8.92 34.52
CA ALA A 50 -5.73 -7.77 34.34
C ALA A 50 -4.44 -8.12 33.58
N GLY A 51 -3.81 -9.25 33.95
CA GLY A 51 -2.59 -9.71 33.27
C GLY A 51 -2.84 -10.23 31.85
N PHE A 52 -4.00 -10.85 31.63
CA PHE A 52 -4.43 -11.29 30.30
C PHE A 52 -4.77 -10.09 29.40
N ALA A 53 -5.62 -9.18 29.89
CA ALA A 53 -6.06 -7.98 29.18
C ALA A 53 -4.86 -7.13 28.77
N ALA A 54 -3.91 -6.88 29.68
CA ALA A 54 -2.70 -6.13 29.34
C ALA A 54 -1.88 -6.81 28.22
N ARG A 55 -1.66 -8.13 28.30
CA ARG A 55 -0.89 -8.88 27.27
C ARG A 55 -1.64 -8.98 25.95
N PHE A 56 -2.95 -9.20 26.00
CA PHE A 56 -3.80 -9.32 24.83
C PHE A 56 -3.92 -7.97 24.10
N THR A 57 -4.17 -6.89 24.82
CA THR A 57 -4.18 -5.52 24.27
C THR A 57 -2.82 -5.16 23.66
N ALA A 58 -1.71 -5.52 24.31
CA ALA A 58 -0.37 -5.30 23.75
C ALA A 58 -0.14 -6.10 22.46
N ALA A 59 -0.53 -7.38 22.43
CA ALA A 59 -0.41 -8.22 21.25
C ALA A 59 -1.28 -7.72 20.09
N VAL A 60 -2.49 -7.24 20.37
CA VAL A 60 -3.37 -6.63 19.36
C VAL A 60 -2.77 -5.33 18.83
N ALA A 61 -2.20 -4.48 19.70
CA ALA A 61 -1.53 -3.26 19.27
C ALA A 61 -0.33 -3.55 18.35
N GLU A 62 0.49 -4.55 18.70
CA GLU A 62 1.61 -5.00 17.87
C GLU A 62 1.12 -5.54 16.51
N HIS A 63 0.04 -6.33 16.51
CA HIS A 63 -0.56 -6.83 15.29
C HIS A 63 -1.10 -5.71 14.38
N THR A 64 -1.83 -4.75 14.94
CA THR A 64 -2.32 -3.56 14.24
C THR A 64 -1.18 -2.75 13.64
N GLN A 65 -0.07 -2.58 14.36
CA GLN A 65 1.12 -1.89 13.87
C GLN A 65 1.78 -2.65 12.71
N ALA A 66 1.88 -3.98 12.79
CA ALA A 66 2.41 -4.81 11.72
C ALA A 66 1.57 -4.71 10.44
N LEU A 67 0.24 -4.80 10.56
CA LEU A 67 -0.69 -4.64 9.44
C LEU A 67 -0.57 -3.25 8.79
N THR A 68 -0.50 -2.19 9.61
CA THR A 68 -0.30 -0.82 9.14
C THR A 68 1.01 -0.67 8.36
N THR A 69 2.09 -1.24 8.90
CA THR A 69 3.42 -1.19 8.27
C THR A 69 3.43 -1.93 6.93
N ALA A 70 2.79 -3.11 6.87
CA ALA A 70 2.63 -3.86 5.63
C ALA A 70 1.81 -3.07 4.60
N GLY A 71 0.71 -2.43 5.02
CA GLY A 71 -0.10 -1.57 4.16
C GLY A 71 0.68 -0.38 3.60
N GLN A 72 1.51 0.27 4.42
CA GLN A 72 2.39 1.36 3.98
C GLN A 72 3.44 0.89 2.97
N LEU A 73 4.03 -0.29 3.17
CA LEU A 73 5.00 -0.85 2.23
C LEU A 73 4.37 -1.14 0.86
N VAL A 74 3.17 -1.73 0.85
CA VAL A 74 2.43 -2.01 -0.38
C VAL A 74 2.04 -0.71 -1.10
N ALA A 75 1.59 0.30 -0.37
CA ALA A 75 1.28 1.61 -0.94
C ALA A 75 2.52 2.30 -1.53
N ALA A 76 3.67 2.18 -0.86
CA ALA A 76 4.95 2.67 -1.37
C ALA A 76 5.33 1.98 -2.68
N TYR A 77 5.14 0.66 -2.78
CA TYR A 77 5.36 -0.08 -4.02
C TYR A 77 4.43 0.40 -5.15
N GLY A 78 3.14 0.58 -4.86
CA GLY A 78 2.17 1.15 -5.81
C GLY A 78 2.56 2.56 -6.28
N ARG A 79 3.16 3.38 -5.40
CA ARG A 79 3.67 4.71 -5.76
C ARG A 79 4.88 4.63 -6.70
N VAL A 80 5.85 3.75 -6.43
CA VAL A 80 7.01 3.55 -7.31
C VAL A 80 6.57 3.13 -8.71
N LEU A 81 5.56 2.26 -8.82
CA LEU A 81 4.98 1.85 -10.11
C LEU A 81 4.34 3.02 -10.86
N ARG A 82 3.57 3.88 -10.16
CA ARG A 82 2.97 5.10 -10.75
C ARG A 82 4.03 6.09 -11.24
N ASP A 83 5.07 6.31 -10.44
CA ASP A 83 6.16 7.21 -10.79
C ASP A 83 6.91 6.69 -12.03
N TYR A 84 7.09 5.38 -12.15
CA TYR A 84 7.68 4.73 -13.33
C TYR A 84 6.82 4.89 -14.58
N ASP A 85 5.51 4.62 -14.51
CA ASP A 85 4.55 4.82 -15.61
C ASP A 85 4.52 6.29 -16.09
N SER A 86 4.52 7.23 -15.14
CA SER A 86 4.57 8.66 -15.46
C SER A 86 5.87 9.05 -16.18
N ALA A 87 7.03 8.55 -15.73
CA ALA A 87 8.31 8.83 -16.37
C ALA A 87 8.35 8.27 -17.81
N MET A 88 7.77 7.08 -18.01
CA MET A 88 7.72 6.45 -19.33
C MET A 88 6.83 7.22 -20.31
N ARG A 89 5.64 7.65 -19.88
CA ARG A 89 4.73 8.47 -20.70
C ARG A 89 5.33 9.82 -21.09
N THR A 90 6.07 10.48 -20.19
CA THR A 90 6.76 11.73 -20.51
C THR A 90 7.83 11.52 -21.59
N GLY A 91 8.63 10.44 -21.47
CA GLY A 91 9.63 10.09 -22.48
C GLY A 91 9.03 9.78 -23.86
N ASP A 92 7.90 9.06 -23.89
CA ASP A 92 7.17 8.79 -25.13
C ASP A 92 6.62 10.08 -25.76
N ALA A 93 6.09 11.01 -24.95
CA ALA A 93 5.58 12.29 -25.43
C ALA A 93 6.70 13.20 -25.99
N GLU A 94 7.86 13.25 -25.32
CA GLU A 94 9.04 13.99 -25.81
C GLU A 94 9.58 13.39 -27.11
N THR A 95 9.62 12.05 -27.20
CA THR A 95 10.07 11.34 -28.41
C THR A 95 9.09 11.56 -29.57
N ALA A 96 7.78 11.51 -29.32
CA ALA A 96 6.76 11.81 -30.32
C ALA A 96 6.86 13.25 -30.81
N ALA A 97 7.02 14.23 -29.90
CA ALA A 97 7.21 15.63 -30.27
C ALA A 97 8.49 15.86 -31.09
N ALA A 98 9.57 15.15 -30.76
CA ALA A 98 10.82 15.19 -31.53
C ALA A 98 10.66 14.57 -32.93
N LEU A 99 9.90 13.48 -33.05
CA LEU A 99 9.57 12.84 -34.32
C LEU A 99 8.67 13.72 -35.19
N ASP A 100 7.64 14.33 -34.63
CA ASP A 100 6.75 15.26 -35.36
C ASP A 100 7.54 16.45 -35.89
N LYS A 101 8.40 17.06 -35.05
CA LYS A 101 9.26 18.16 -35.46
C LYS A 101 10.26 17.75 -36.56
N ALA A 102 10.87 16.58 -36.44
CA ALA A 102 11.76 16.07 -37.48
C ALA A 102 11.00 15.76 -38.79
N GLY A 103 9.74 15.32 -38.70
CA GLY A 103 8.86 15.13 -39.85
C GLY A 103 8.48 16.43 -40.55
N GLU A 104 8.25 17.51 -39.80
CA GLU A 104 8.00 18.85 -40.35
C GLU A 104 9.25 19.47 -41.01
N GLU A 105 10.44 19.24 -40.47
CA GLU A 105 11.70 19.75 -41.03
C GLU A 105 12.14 19.02 -42.32
N LEU A 106 11.59 17.83 -42.57
CA LEU A 106 11.87 17.00 -43.74
C LEU A 106 10.80 17.09 -44.85
N ALA A 107 9.71 17.85 -44.62
CA ALA A 107 8.61 18.06 -45.56
C ALA A 107 8.75 19.38 -46.34
#